data_AF-A0AA97EKV4-F1
#
_entry.id   AF-A0AA97EKV4-F1
#
_cell.length_a   1.000
_cell.length_b   1.000
_cell.length_c   1.000
_cell.angle_alpha   90.00
_cell.angle_beta   90.00
_cell.angle_gamma   90.00
#
_symmetry.space_group_name_H-M   'P 1'
#
loop_
_entity.id
_entity.type
_entity.pdbx_description
1 polymer ?
#
loop_
_entity_poly.entity_id
_entity_poly.type
_entity_poly.pdbx_seq_one_letter_code
_entity_poly.pdbx_strand_id
1 'polypeptide(L)'
;MTKLSVFNRSRALKLGFKLIKLSFSFSLIIFIFNCENQDRSSAFKSNLANKSVAGLIGSEYAVNSRHEWNIANNRIECLVSTEDRKMYLRTHQLSDQKGDLEMRVNLGFYNNKITSSNINWAGFNIGFQGPFKQNLDKPNDNNGINLGVCTNGTLFIGDPGPNQKNDLVIDQLSQGISLVLTIQPDGETYTLLAAIYNRETGALLSKVSKKQVMPNELSGRLALVSNFENLGNPKLYKEKSVWFKDWNVRGSKVIKSPNNLEQQNEIKRN
;
A
#
# COMPACT_ATOMS: atom_id res chain seq x y z
N MET A 1 17.60 85.29 -51.80
CA MET A 1 19.07 85.13 -51.93
C MET A 1 19.42 84.06 -50.91
N THR A 2 19.73 82.80 -51.26
CA THR A 2 20.79 82.31 -52.15
C THR A 2 20.34 80.98 -52.81
N LYS A 3 20.66 80.83 -54.11
CA LYS A 3 20.56 79.61 -54.95
C LYS A 3 21.55 78.53 -54.44
N LEU A 4 21.62 77.24 -54.81
CA LEU A 4 21.44 76.46 -56.06
C LEU A 4 21.74 74.99 -55.61
N SER A 5 21.09 73.91 -56.06
CA SER A 5 21.45 73.13 -57.28
C SER A 5 20.96 71.67 -57.08
N VAL A 6 20.26 71.06 -58.06
CA VAL A 6 20.75 69.98 -58.98
C VAL A 6 20.69 68.58 -58.32
N PHE A 7 20.43 67.43 -58.96
CA PHE A 7 19.79 66.93 -60.19
C PHE A 7 20.03 65.38 -60.11
N ASN A 8 19.16 64.59 -60.74
CA ASN A 8 19.37 63.22 -61.25
C ASN A 8 19.44 61.95 -60.35
N ARG A 9 18.49 61.04 -60.68
CA ARG A 9 18.60 59.61 -61.01
C ARG A 9 19.66 58.73 -60.30
N SER A 10 19.18 57.68 -59.65
CA SER A 10 19.72 56.33 -59.83
C SER A 10 18.63 55.25 -59.65
N ARG A 11 18.61 54.29 -60.58
CA ARG A 11 17.87 53.03 -60.50
C ARG A 11 18.69 52.03 -59.68
N ALA A 12 18.04 51.30 -58.79
CA ALA A 12 18.40 49.95 -58.28
C ALA A 12 17.27 49.57 -57.32
N LEU A 13 16.78 48.34 -57.13
CA LEU A 13 16.97 47.02 -57.71
C LEU A 13 15.72 46.26 -57.22
N LYS A 14 15.05 45.50 -58.08
CA LYS A 14 13.94 44.61 -57.64
C LYS A 14 14.51 43.52 -56.76
N LEU A 15 13.96 43.28 -55.57
CA LEU A 15 13.93 41.96 -54.93
C LEU A 15 12.89 41.98 -53.79
N GLY A 16 11.87 41.14 -53.87
CA GLY A 16 10.80 41.08 -52.89
C GLY A 16 9.97 39.82 -53.03
N PHE A 17 10.60 38.70 -52.67
CA PHE A 17 10.07 37.40 -52.23
C PHE A 17 8.63 37.02 -52.60
N LYS A 18 8.52 35.98 -53.44
CA LYS A 18 7.32 35.15 -53.59
C LYS A 18 6.93 34.54 -52.24
N LEU A 19 5.71 34.83 -51.78
CA LEU A 19 5.05 34.10 -50.70
C LEU A 19 4.83 32.64 -51.13
N ILE A 20 5.59 31.72 -50.55
CA ILE A 20 5.36 30.28 -50.65
C ILE A 20 4.12 29.97 -49.81
N LYS A 21 3.00 29.63 -50.47
CA LYS A 21 1.84 29.04 -49.80
C LYS A 21 2.21 27.61 -49.37
N LEU A 22 2.69 27.45 -48.15
CA LEU A 22 2.87 26.13 -47.54
C LEU A 22 1.49 25.61 -47.13
N SER A 23 0.94 24.69 -47.92
CA SER A 23 -0.25 23.95 -47.57
C SER A 23 0.12 22.96 -46.45
N PHE A 24 -0.18 23.31 -45.21
CA PHE A 24 -0.07 22.40 -44.08
C PHE A 24 -1.22 21.39 -44.17
N SER A 25 -0.93 20.23 -44.75
CA SER A 25 -1.77 19.05 -44.65
C SER A 25 -1.83 18.63 -43.18
N PHE A 26 -2.97 18.86 -42.54
CA PHE A 26 -3.23 18.49 -41.15
C PHE A 26 -3.43 16.97 -41.06
N SER A 27 -2.34 16.22 -41.11
CA SER A 27 -2.37 14.78 -40.83
C SER A 27 -2.55 14.61 -39.32
N LEU A 28 -3.79 14.39 -38.91
CA LEU A 28 -4.18 14.06 -37.53
C LEU A 28 -3.66 12.65 -37.21
N ILE A 29 -2.39 12.56 -36.81
CA ILE A 29 -1.84 11.35 -36.20
C ILE A 29 -2.43 11.26 -34.80
N ILE A 30 -3.55 10.54 -34.69
CA ILE A 30 -4.11 10.12 -33.41
C ILE A 30 -3.12 9.11 -32.83
N PHE A 31 -2.20 9.58 -32.00
CA PHE A 31 -1.48 8.71 -31.07
C PHE A 31 -2.52 8.17 -30.08
N ILE A 32 -3.09 7.01 -30.44
CA ILE A 32 -3.76 6.13 -29.49
C ILE A 32 -2.65 5.66 -28.55
N PHE A 33 -2.38 6.46 -27.52
CA PHE A 33 -1.88 5.90 -26.28
C PHE A 33 -2.96 4.92 -25.85
N ASN A 34 -2.74 3.64 -26.17
CA ASN A 34 -3.32 2.54 -25.44
C ASN A 34 -2.84 2.72 -24.00
N CYS A 35 -3.57 3.54 -23.24
CA CYS A 35 -3.62 3.42 -21.81
C CYS A 35 -4.32 2.08 -21.60
N GLU A 36 -3.54 1.01 -21.61
CA GLU A 36 -3.98 -0.31 -21.24
C GLU A 36 -4.30 -0.22 -19.75
N ASN A 37 -5.48 0.34 -19.45
CA ASN A 37 -6.20 0.08 -18.23
C ASN A 37 -6.59 -1.39 -18.32
N GLN A 38 -5.61 -2.28 -18.19
CA GLN A 38 -5.87 -3.64 -17.78
C GLN A 38 -6.56 -3.48 -16.44
N ASP A 39 -7.87 -3.64 -16.48
CA ASP A 39 -8.73 -3.79 -15.32
C ASP A 39 -8.29 -5.10 -14.65
N ARG A 40 -7.15 -5.04 -13.95
CA ARG A 40 -6.54 -6.20 -13.33
C ARG A 40 -7.49 -6.60 -12.22
N SER A 41 -8.27 -7.64 -12.51
CA SER A 41 -9.13 -8.29 -11.53
C SER A 41 -8.35 -8.51 -10.23
N SER A 42 -8.97 -8.19 -9.10
CA SER A 42 -8.35 -8.42 -7.81
C SER A 42 -8.01 -9.90 -7.66
N ALA A 43 -6.79 -10.19 -7.24
CA ALA A 43 -6.40 -11.55 -6.86
C ALA A 43 -7.19 -11.99 -5.62
N PHE A 44 -7.40 -11.07 -4.68
CA PHE A 44 -8.22 -11.28 -3.50
C PHE A 44 -9.04 -10.03 -3.16
N LYS A 45 -10.28 -10.25 -2.70
CA LYS A 45 -11.13 -9.22 -2.11
C LYS A 45 -11.88 -9.83 -0.94
N SER A 46 -11.77 -9.24 0.24
CA SER A 46 -12.48 -9.71 1.43
C SER A 46 -13.99 -9.70 1.18
N ASN A 47 -14.65 -10.82 1.45
CA ASN A 47 -16.10 -10.91 1.49
C ASN A 47 -16.54 -11.31 2.90
N LEU A 48 -16.99 -10.32 3.69
CA LEU A 48 -17.37 -10.48 5.09
C LEU A 48 -18.89 -10.54 5.30
N ALA A 49 -19.68 -10.33 4.24
CA ALA A 49 -21.13 -10.26 4.34
C ALA A 49 -21.72 -11.59 4.86
N ASN A 50 -22.52 -11.51 5.92
CA ASN A 50 -23.18 -12.64 6.57
C ASN A 50 -22.23 -13.76 7.03
N LYS A 51 -20.94 -13.46 7.24
CA LYS A 51 -19.96 -14.43 7.72
C LYS A 51 -19.62 -14.19 9.19
N SER A 52 -19.46 -15.28 9.94
CA SER A 52 -18.92 -15.25 11.29
C SER A 52 -17.40 -15.42 11.27
N VAL A 53 -16.76 -14.99 12.36
CA VAL A 53 -15.33 -15.23 12.63
C VAL A 53 -14.98 -16.71 12.47
N ALA A 54 -15.77 -17.59 13.07
CA ALA A 54 -15.51 -19.03 13.07
C ALA A 54 -15.57 -19.64 11.66
N GLY A 55 -16.38 -19.10 10.74
CA GLY A 55 -16.44 -19.56 9.36
C GLY A 55 -15.29 -19.06 8.47
N LEU A 56 -14.75 -17.87 8.77
CA LEU A 56 -13.70 -17.22 7.99
C LEU A 56 -12.28 -17.53 8.49
N ILE A 57 -12.12 -17.59 9.81
CA ILE A 57 -10.89 -18.05 10.45
C ILE A 57 -10.81 -19.58 10.28
N GLY A 58 -9.87 -20.01 9.45
CA GLY A 58 -9.69 -21.41 9.09
C GLY A 58 -9.94 -21.68 7.61
N SER A 59 -10.79 -20.93 6.92
CA SER A 59 -10.97 -21.06 5.47
C SER A 59 -10.07 -20.07 4.73
N GLU A 60 -10.33 -18.78 4.91
CA GLU A 60 -9.67 -17.68 4.22
C GLU A 60 -8.53 -17.08 5.06
N TYR A 61 -8.69 -17.07 6.39
CA TYR A 61 -7.76 -16.40 7.30
C TYR A 61 -7.16 -17.34 8.33
N ALA A 62 -5.93 -17.04 8.77
CA ALA A 62 -5.31 -17.60 9.96
C ALA A 62 -4.99 -16.45 10.92
N VAL A 63 -5.15 -16.67 12.21
CA VAL A 63 -4.83 -15.67 13.24
C VAL A 63 -4.00 -16.32 14.33
N ASN A 64 -3.25 -15.52 15.07
CA ASN A 64 -2.52 -16.00 16.25
C ASN A 64 -3.44 -16.34 17.43
N SER A 65 -4.53 -15.60 17.64
CA SER A 65 -5.51 -15.88 18.72
C SER A 65 -6.94 -15.66 18.25
N ARG A 66 -7.73 -16.74 18.10
CA ARG A 66 -9.07 -16.67 17.49
C ARG A 66 -10.08 -15.84 18.28
N HIS A 67 -10.02 -15.91 19.60
CA HIS A 67 -11.00 -15.25 20.49
C HIS A 67 -10.84 -13.73 20.56
N GLU A 68 -9.74 -13.20 20.02
CA GLU A 68 -9.42 -11.78 20.02
C GLU A 68 -9.82 -11.08 18.72
N TRP A 69 -10.46 -11.80 17.79
CA TRP A 69 -10.96 -11.23 16.54
C TRP A 69 -12.47 -11.39 16.44
N ASN A 70 -13.13 -10.36 15.91
CA ASN A 70 -14.55 -10.40 15.58
C ASN A 70 -14.82 -10.00 14.13
N ILE A 71 -15.98 -10.41 13.61
CA ILE A 71 -16.55 -9.86 12.39
C ILE A 71 -17.89 -9.25 12.74
N ALA A 72 -17.98 -7.93 12.61
CA ALA A 72 -19.17 -7.16 12.90
C ALA A 72 -19.27 -5.99 11.91
N ASN A 73 -20.49 -5.64 11.50
CA ASN A 73 -20.73 -4.50 10.59
C ASN A 73 -19.92 -4.56 9.29
N ASN A 74 -19.70 -5.77 8.75
CA ASN A 74 -18.83 -6.03 7.61
C ASN A 74 -17.39 -5.53 7.82
N ARG A 75 -16.87 -5.61 9.04
CA ARG A 75 -15.49 -5.28 9.42
C ARG A 75 -14.87 -6.44 10.19
N ILE A 76 -13.57 -6.61 10.02
CA ILE A 76 -12.74 -7.42 10.92
C ILE A 76 -12.36 -6.51 12.09
N GLU A 77 -12.61 -6.91 13.33
CA GLU A 77 -12.30 -6.14 14.52
C GLU A 77 -11.29 -6.88 15.39
N CYS A 78 -10.22 -6.22 15.82
CA CYS A 78 -9.35 -6.73 16.86
C CYS A 78 -9.89 -6.27 18.23
N LEU A 79 -10.26 -7.24 19.06
CA LEU A 79 -10.98 -7.03 20.32
C LEU A 79 -10.07 -6.62 21.49
N VAL A 80 -8.76 -6.64 21.28
CA VAL A 80 -7.73 -6.34 22.27
C VAL A 80 -6.76 -5.31 21.72
N SER A 81 -6.14 -4.54 22.61
CA SER A 81 -5.06 -3.60 22.27
C SER A 81 -3.75 -4.11 22.84
N THR A 82 -3.28 -5.24 22.30
CA THR A 82 -2.02 -5.89 22.63
C THR A 82 -1.09 -5.90 21.43
N GLU A 83 0.16 -6.26 21.65
CA GLU A 83 1.17 -6.39 20.61
C GLU A 83 0.90 -7.57 19.65
N ASP A 84 1.43 -7.43 18.44
CA ASP A 84 1.55 -8.46 17.41
C ASP A 84 0.28 -9.28 17.11
N ARG A 85 -0.89 -8.65 17.03
CA ARG A 85 -2.11 -9.32 16.56
C ARG A 85 -2.16 -9.32 15.05
N LYS A 86 -2.01 -10.51 14.46
CA LYS A 86 -1.94 -10.71 13.02
C LYS A 86 -3.11 -11.57 12.51
N MET A 87 -3.70 -11.13 11.41
CA MET A 87 -4.62 -11.92 10.59
C MET A 87 -4.01 -12.14 9.22
N TYR A 88 -3.48 -13.35 9.00
CA TYR A 88 -2.86 -13.79 7.77
C TYR A 88 -3.90 -14.24 6.75
N LEU A 89 -3.66 -13.92 5.48
CA LEU A 89 -4.38 -14.48 4.35
C LEU A 89 -3.86 -15.89 4.04
N ARG A 90 -4.73 -16.90 4.06
CA ARG A 90 -4.36 -18.30 3.78
C ARG A 90 -4.43 -18.67 2.31
N THR A 91 -5.19 -17.89 1.53
CA THR A 91 -5.53 -18.24 0.15
C THR A 91 -4.59 -17.61 -0.86
N HIS A 92 -3.83 -16.59 -0.46
CA HIS A 92 -2.90 -15.88 -1.34
C HIS A 92 -1.64 -15.45 -0.60
N GLN A 93 -0.55 -15.38 -1.34
CA GLN A 93 0.77 -14.97 -0.85
C GLN A 93 1.58 -14.29 -1.95
N LEU A 94 2.68 -13.64 -1.57
CA LEU A 94 3.68 -13.15 -2.52
C LEU A 94 4.56 -14.31 -2.98
N SER A 95 4.73 -14.44 -4.29
CA SER A 95 5.63 -15.40 -4.91
C SER A 95 7.06 -14.86 -5.00
N ASP A 96 8.02 -15.74 -5.23
CA ASP A 96 9.42 -15.38 -5.55
C ASP A 96 9.57 -14.75 -6.94
N GLN A 97 8.54 -14.81 -7.79
CA GLN A 97 8.59 -14.28 -9.16
C GLN A 97 8.63 -12.75 -9.17
N LYS A 98 9.25 -12.18 -10.21
CA LYS A 98 9.24 -10.74 -10.45
C LYS A 98 7.83 -10.29 -10.83
N GLY A 99 7.31 -9.29 -10.15
CA GLY A 99 5.95 -8.80 -10.40
C GLY A 99 5.57 -7.65 -9.47
N ASP A 100 4.39 -7.09 -9.66
CA ASP A 100 3.89 -6.00 -8.83
C ASP A 100 2.86 -6.46 -7.79
N LEU A 101 2.57 -5.55 -6.85
CA LEU A 101 1.50 -5.67 -5.87
C LEU A 101 0.82 -4.31 -5.72
N GLU A 102 -0.50 -4.31 -5.64
CA GLU A 102 -1.25 -3.28 -4.94
C GLU A 102 -2.12 -3.95 -3.88
N MET A 103 -2.07 -3.42 -2.67
CA MET A 103 -2.87 -3.86 -1.54
C MET A 103 -3.54 -2.67 -0.86
N ARG A 104 -4.83 -2.76 -0.62
CA ARG A 104 -5.64 -1.69 -0.03
C ARG A 104 -6.49 -2.23 1.11
N VAL A 105 -6.62 -1.45 2.18
CA VAL A 105 -7.58 -1.72 3.25
C VAL A 105 -8.11 -0.40 3.82
N ASN A 106 -9.38 -0.39 4.19
CA ASN A 106 -9.92 0.65 5.06
C ASN A 106 -9.68 0.24 6.51
N LEU A 107 -9.13 1.12 7.34
CA LEU A 107 -8.93 0.84 8.75
C LEU A 107 -9.27 2.05 9.63
N GLY A 108 -9.61 1.80 10.88
CA GLY A 108 -9.82 2.85 11.88
C GLY A 108 -9.62 2.34 13.30
N PHE A 109 -9.28 3.26 14.20
CA PHE A 109 -8.87 2.96 15.57
C PHE A 109 -10.05 3.14 16.53
N TYR A 110 -10.33 2.10 17.32
CA TYR A 110 -11.18 2.21 18.50
C TYR A 110 -10.39 2.80 19.67
N ASN A 111 -9.15 2.32 19.87
CA ASN A 111 -8.18 2.91 20.79
C ASN A 111 -7.22 3.79 19.99
N ASN A 112 -7.46 5.09 19.96
CA ASN A 112 -6.60 6.07 19.30
C ASN A 112 -5.71 6.84 20.28
N LYS A 113 -5.52 6.31 21.50
CA LYS A 113 -4.68 6.96 22.51
C LYS A 113 -3.24 7.01 22.01
N ILE A 114 -2.71 8.22 22.01
CA ILE A 114 -1.29 8.48 21.74
C ILE A 114 -0.52 8.20 23.03
N THR A 115 0.27 7.13 23.03
CA THR A 115 1.14 6.77 24.15
C THR A 115 2.45 7.56 24.07
N SER A 116 3.21 7.61 25.17
CA SER A 116 4.54 8.25 25.16
C SER A 116 5.51 7.64 24.16
N SER A 117 5.31 6.36 23.81
CA SER A 117 6.13 5.65 22.83
C SER A 117 5.73 5.93 21.38
N ASN A 118 4.50 6.39 21.09
CA ASN A 118 4.02 6.67 19.72
C ASN A 118 4.15 5.48 18.73
N ILE A 119 4.21 4.25 19.23
CA ILE A 119 4.41 3.02 18.44
C ILE A 119 3.19 2.08 18.45
N ASN A 120 2.02 2.56 18.90
CA ASN A 120 0.77 1.84 18.66
C ASN A 120 0.37 2.02 17.20
N TRP A 121 0.16 0.94 16.44
CA TRP A 121 -0.09 1.02 15.01
C TRP A 121 -0.97 -0.11 14.48
N ALA A 122 -1.50 0.11 13.27
CA ALA A 122 -2.20 -0.91 12.50
C ALA A 122 -1.91 -0.77 11.01
N GLY A 123 -1.96 -1.89 10.28
CA GLY A 123 -1.67 -1.90 8.85
C GLY A 123 -1.40 -3.30 8.30
N PHE A 124 -0.31 -3.44 7.56
CA PHE A 124 0.08 -4.65 6.87
C PHE A 124 1.39 -5.25 7.41
N ASN A 125 1.51 -6.56 7.26
CA ASN A 125 2.78 -7.26 7.24
C ASN A 125 2.84 -8.11 5.96
N ILE A 126 3.95 -8.03 5.24
CA ILE A 126 4.14 -8.72 3.96
C ILE A 126 5.44 -9.51 3.94
N GLY A 127 5.49 -10.58 3.15
CA GLY A 127 6.72 -11.35 2.99
C GLY A 127 7.09 -12.20 4.22
N PHE A 128 6.14 -12.46 5.13
CA PHE A 128 6.39 -13.30 6.29
C PHE A 128 6.49 -14.77 5.89
N GLN A 129 7.64 -15.38 6.16
CA GLN A 129 7.90 -16.77 5.77
C GLN A 129 7.62 -17.78 6.90
N GLY A 130 7.43 -17.31 8.14
CA GLY A 130 7.26 -18.18 9.30
C GLY A 130 8.57 -18.64 9.93
N PRO A 131 8.49 -19.31 11.09
CA PRO A 131 9.67 -19.69 11.88
C PRO A 131 10.54 -20.75 11.18
N PHE A 132 9.96 -21.56 10.28
CA PHE A 132 10.66 -22.70 9.67
C PHE A 132 11.70 -22.33 8.61
N LYS A 133 11.71 -21.08 8.12
CA LYS A 133 12.74 -20.60 7.20
C LYS A 133 13.80 -19.72 7.90
N GLN A 134 13.77 -19.62 9.24
CA GLN A 134 14.56 -18.62 9.96
C GLN A 134 16.04 -18.84 9.67
N ASN A 135 16.68 -17.85 9.06
CA ASN A 135 18.13 -17.83 8.96
C ASN A 135 18.69 -17.56 10.37
N LEU A 136 19.42 -18.53 10.93
CA LEU A 136 20.01 -18.42 12.26
C LEU A 136 21.02 -17.26 12.36
N ASP A 137 21.63 -16.88 11.24
CA ASP A 137 22.57 -15.75 11.17
C ASP A 137 21.86 -14.39 11.09
N LYS A 138 20.56 -14.38 10.76
CA LYS A 138 19.72 -13.17 10.63
C LYS A 138 18.31 -13.44 11.15
N PRO A 139 18.11 -13.49 12.48
CA PRO A 139 16.87 -13.93 13.10
C PRO A 139 15.63 -13.10 12.74
N ASN A 140 15.81 -11.88 12.21
CA ASN A 140 14.74 -10.97 11.80
C ASN A 140 14.38 -11.03 10.30
N ASP A 141 15.18 -11.68 9.44
CA ASP A 141 14.97 -11.70 7.97
C ASP A 141 13.65 -12.37 7.56
N ASN A 142 13.03 -13.11 8.48
CA ASN A 142 11.82 -13.88 8.21
C ASN A 142 10.52 -13.26 8.73
N ASN A 143 10.62 -12.13 9.42
CA ASN A 143 9.47 -11.47 10.05
C ASN A 143 8.61 -10.68 9.05
N GLY A 144 9.08 -10.56 7.81
CA GLY A 144 8.44 -9.75 6.78
C GLY A 144 8.61 -8.25 7.04
N ILE A 145 8.03 -7.44 6.17
CA ILE A 145 8.06 -5.97 6.26
C ILE A 145 6.74 -5.49 6.84
N ASN A 146 6.81 -4.81 7.99
CA ASN A 146 5.67 -4.09 8.55
C ASN A 146 5.47 -2.75 7.84
N LEU A 147 4.22 -2.33 7.73
CA LEU A 147 3.86 -1.01 7.26
C LEU A 147 2.49 -0.65 7.84
N GLY A 148 2.33 0.59 8.25
CA GLY A 148 1.03 1.00 8.75
C GLY A 148 1.02 2.44 9.17
N VAL A 149 -0.02 2.76 9.92
CA VAL A 149 -0.22 4.06 10.51
C VAL A 149 -0.22 3.93 12.03
N CYS A 150 0.52 4.79 12.71
CA CYS A 150 0.55 4.88 14.15
C CYS A 150 -0.62 5.72 14.69
N THR A 151 -0.94 5.61 15.98
CA THR A 151 -1.98 6.44 16.63
C THR A 151 -1.65 7.93 16.63
N ASN A 152 -0.37 8.29 16.47
CA ASN A 152 0.08 9.68 16.27
C ASN A 152 0.04 10.14 14.78
N GLY A 153 -0.54 9.34 13.89
CA GLY A 153 -0.68 9.64 12.46
C GLY A 153 0.55 9.36 11.61
N THR A 154 1.69 8.96 12.19
CA THR A 154 2.87 8.59 11.40
C THR A 154 2.55 7.43 10.47
N LEU A 155 2.82 7.57 9.17
CA LEU A 155 2.83 6.47 8.19
C LEU A 155 4.27 5.95 8.05
N PHE A 156 4.46 4.63 8.02
CA PHE A 156 5.80 4.03 7.97
C PHE A 156 5.88 2.78 7.07
N ILE A 157 7.12 2.43 6.68
CA ILE A 157 7.53 1.14 6.09
C ILE A 157 8.76 0.65 6.87
N GLY A 158 8.70 -0.55 7.44
CA GLY A 158 9.70 -1.07 8.36
C GLY A 158 9.27 -0.81 9.81
N ASP A 159 10.03 0.01 10.52
CA ASP A 159 9.77 0.33 11.92
C ASP A 159 8.96 1.63 12.08
N PRO A 160 8.03 1.70 13.04
CA PRO A 160 7.27 2.92 13.30
C PRO A 160 8.18 4.06 13.77
N GLY A 161 8.02 5.24 13.14
CA GLY A 161 8.75 6.46 13.50
C GLY A 161 8.01 7.29 14.55
N PRO A 162 8.42 7.29 15.83
CA PRO A 162 7.65 7.93 16.92
C PRO A 162 7.62 9.46 16.84
N ASN A 163 8.53 10.07 16.08
CA ASN A 163 8.77 11.53 16.08
C ASN A 163 8.12 12.27 14.89
N GLN A 164 7.27 11.62 14.10
CA GLN A 164 6.68 12.19 12.87
C GLN A 164 5.16 12.33 12.95
N LYS A 165 4.67 13.02 13.98
CA LYS A 165 3.23 13.26 14.20
C LYS A 165 2.59 13.89 12.96
N ASN A 166 1.41 13.39 12.57
CA ASN A 166 0.63 13.94 11.46
C ASN A 166 -0.83 14.16 11.89
N ASP A 167 -1.18 15.41 12.21
CA ASP A 167 -2.50 15.79 12.72
C ASP A 167 -3.62 15.54 11.69
N LEU A 168 -3.35 15.75 10.39
CA LEU A 168 -4.33 15.47 9.33
C LEU A 168 -4.74 14.00 9.28
N VAL A 169 -3.82 13.10 9.61
CA VAL A 169 -4.11 11.66 9.70
C VAL A 169 -4.80 11.34 11.02
N ILE A 170 -4.33 11.89 12.15
CA ILE A 170 -4.92 11.67 13.48
C ILE A 170 -6.43 11.98 13.47
N ASP A 171 -6.82 13.12 12.90
CA ASP A 171 -8.22 13.57 12.85
C ASP A 171 -9.13 12.58 12.11
N GLN A 172 -8.57 11.73 11.26
CA GLN A 172 -9.30 10.77 10.45
C GLN A 172 -9.30 9.35 11.04
N LEU A 173 -8.45 9.04 12.03
CA LEU A 173 -8.27 7.66 12.51
C LEU A 173 -9.54 7.05 13.13
N SER A 174 -10.39 7.85 13.77
CA SER A 174 -11.63 7.37 14.41
C SER A 174 -12.72 7.01 13.39
N GLN A 175 -12.82 7.78 12.30
CA GLN A 175 -13.78 7.58 11.21
C GLN A 175 -13.27 6.56 10.17
N GLY A 176 -11.95 6.45 10.08
CA GLY A 176 -11.21 5.50 9.27
C GLY A 176 -10.57 6.13 8.04
N ILE A 177 -9.44 5.55 7.65
CA ILE A 177 -8.63 5.94 6.50
C ILE A 177 -8.53 4.79 5.49
N SER A 178 -8.16 5.10 4.25
CA SER A 178 -7.78 4.10 3.25
C SER A 178 -6.26 4.00 3.18
N LEU A 179 -5.70 2.89 3.65
CA LEU A 179 -4.28 2.57 3.53
C LEU A 179 -4.03 1.80 2.23
N VAL A 180 -3.08 2.28 1.43
CA VAL A 180 -2.67 1.67 0.16
C VAL A 180 -1.17 1.40 0.19
N LEU A 181 -0.80 0.18 -0.20
CA LEU A 181 0.57 -0.23 -0.49
C LEU A 181 0.67 -0.58 -1.97
N THR A 182 1.68 -0.04 -2.66
CA THR A 182 2.09 -0.51 -3.98
C THR A 182 3.55 -0.96 -3.96
N ILE A 183 3.84 -2.05 -4.65
CA ILE A 183 5.18 -2.61 -4.83
C ILE A 183 5.42 -2.70 -6.32
N GLN A 184 6.51 -2.11 -6.78
CA GLN A 184 6.91 -2.11 -8.18
C GLN A 184 8.37 -2.55 -8.30
N PRO A 185 8.71 -3.42 -9.26
CA PRO A 185 10.10 -3.73 -9.55
C PRO A 185 10.86 -2.48 -10.01
N ASP A 186 12.08 -2.33 -9.53
CA ASP A 186 13.04 -1.26 -9.88
C ASP A 186 14.42 -1.90 -10.12
N GLY A 187 14.66 -2.26 -11.39
CA GLY A 187 15.81 -3.07 -11.79
C GLY A 187 15.78 -4.48 -11.17
N GLU A 188 16.80 -4.77 -10.35
CA GLU A 188 16.93 -6.02 -9.58
C GLU A 188 16.27 -5.95 -8.20
N THR A 189 15.84 -4.75 -7.79
CA THR A 189 15.23 -4.48 -6.48
C THR A 189 13.78 -4.07 -6.65
N TYR A 190 13.16 -3.62 -5.57
CA TYR A 190 11.80 -3.09 -5.53
C TYR A 190 11.72 -1.72 -4.87
N THR A 191 10.73 -0.95 -5.30
CA THR A 191 10.23 0.23 -4.59
C THR A 191 8.88 -0.09 -3.97
N LEU A 192 8.77 0.13 -2.67
CA LEU A 192 7.54 0.10 -1.89
C LEU A 192 7.05 1.52 -1.70
N LEU A 193 5.75 1.71 -1.87
CA LEU A 193 5.10 3.00 -1.66
C LEU A 193 3.84 2.80 -0.82
N ALA A 194 3.79 3.51 0.30
CA ALA A 194 2.65 3.56 1.20
C ALA A 194 1.94 4.89 1.03
N ALA A 195 0.62 4.88 1.04
CA ALA A 195 -0.19 6.09 1.03
C ALA A 195 -1.43 5.94 1.91
N ILE A 196 -1.78 7.03 2.59
CA ILE A 196 -3.04 7.18 3.32
C ILE A 196 -3.91 8.15 2.55
N TYR A 197 -5.14 7.75 2.28
CA TYR A 197 -6.17 8.59 1.70
C TYR A 197 -7.31 8.80 2.69
N ASN A 198 -7.88 10.00 2.65
CA ASN A 198 -9.16 10.28 3.27
C ASN A 198 -10.23 9.40 2.59
N ARG A 199 -11.00 8.66 3.37
CA ARG A 199 -11.97 7.68 2.85
C ARG A 199 -13.19 8.34 2.19
N GLU A 200 -13.56 9.54 2.63
CA GLU A 200 -14.73 10.25 2.13
C GLU A 200 -14.39 11.10 0.90
N THR A 201 -13.30 11.87 0.96
CA THR A 201 -12.94 12.81 -0.10
C THR A 201 -11.99 12.22 -1.13
N GLY A 202 -11.31 11.11 -0.82
CA GLY A 202 -10.24 10.55 -1.65
C GLY A 202 -8.94 11.36 -1.63
N ALA A 203 -8.85 12.41 -0.82
CA ALA A 203 -7.64 13.25 -0.72
C ALA A 203 -6.46 12.47 -0.14
N LEU A 204 -5.26 12.68 -0.69
CA LEU A 204 -4.02 12.12 -0.14
C LEU A 204 -3.67 12.85 1.17
N LEU A 205 -3.51 12.10 2.26
CA LEU A 205 -3.18 12.64 3.59
C LEU A 205 -1.70 12.45 3.95
N SER A 206 -1.11 11.32 3.54
CA SER A 206 0.29 11.00 3.83
C SER A 206 0.82 9.99 2.83
N LYS A 207 2.13 10.01 2.57
CA LYS A 207 2.81 9.11 1.64
C LYS A 207 4.27 8.92 2.04
N VAL A 208 4.77 7.69 2.01
CA VAL A 208 6.19 7.35 2.22
C VAL A 208 6.64 6.27 1.24
N SER A 209 7.94 6.20 0.97
CA SER A 209 8.52 5.20 0.07
C SER A 209 9.78 4.57 0.63
N LYS A 210 9.99 3.28 0.36
CA LYS A 210 11.23 2.54 0.62
C LYS A 210 11.75 1.96 -0.69
N LYS A 211 12.96 2.31 -1.09
CA LYS A 211 13.63 1.82 -2.31
C LYS A 211 14.63 0.72 -1.96
N GLN A 212 15.15 0.05 -2.99
CA GLN A 212 16.22 -0.95 -2.87
C GLN A 212 15.82 -2.13 -1.97
N VAL A 213 14.54 -2.51 -1.96
CA VAL A 213 14.05 -3.68 -1.23
C VAL A 213 14.38 -4.93 -2.03
N MET A 214 15.00 -5.92 -1.39
CA MET A 214 15.47 -7.12 -2.08
C MET A 214 14.28 -8.06 -2.41
N PRO A 215 14.32 -8.77 -3.55
CA PRO A 215 13.24 -9.67 -3.95
C PRO A 215 12.88 -10.75 -2.91
N ASN A 216 13.87 -11.24 -2.15
CA ASN A 216 13.70 -12.27 -1.13
C ASN A 216 12.94 -11.77 0.12
N GLU A 217 12.97 -10.47 0.41
CA GLU A 217 12.16 -9.83 1.46
C GLU A 217 10.66 -9.75 1.07
N LEU A 218 10.36 -9.95 -0.21
CA LEU A 218 9.01 -9.78 -0.79
C LEU A 218 8.41 -11.12 -1.24
N SER A 219 8.72 -12.19 -0.52
CA SER A 219 8.13 -13.50 -0.72
C SER A 219 7.55 -14.04 0.58
N GLY A 220 6.34 -14.58 0.53
CA GLY A 220 5.65 -15.12 1.69
C GLY A 220 4.29 -14.48 1.96
N ARG A 221 3.81 -14.65 3.19
CA ARG A 221 2.42 -14.37 3.58
C ARG A 221 2.10 -12.87 3.61
N LEU A 222 0.82 -12.59 3.47
CA LEU A 222 0.21 -11.26 3.64
C LEU A 222 -0.65 -11.27 4.90
N ALA A 223 -0.59 -10.20 5.70
CA ALA A 223 -1.37 -10.07 6.91
C ALA A 223 -1.87 -8.65 7.16
N LEU A 224 -3.00 -8.57 7.85
CA LEU A 224 -3.43 -7.38 8.59
C LEU A 224 -2.84 -7.44 10.00
N VAL A 225 -2.42 -6.30 10.53
CA VAL A 225 -1.74 -6.21 11.83
C VAL A 225 -2.36 -5.15 12.73
N SER A 226 -2.53 -5.49 14.00
CA SER A 226 -2.77 -4.58 15.11
C SER A 226 -1.65 -4.75 16.14
N ASN A 227 -0.95 -3.67 16.49
CA ASN A 227 0.17 -3.69 17.43
C ASN A 227 0.07 -2.55 18.44
N PHE A 228 -0.19 -2.88 19.71
CA PHE A 228 -0.42 -1.88 20.76
C PHE A 228 0.39 -2.18 22.02
N GLU A 229 1.37 -1.32 22.27
CA GLU A 229 2.21 -1.27 23.46
C GLU A 229 1.61 -0.29 24.48
N ASN A 230 0.65 -0.78 25.27
CA ASN A 230 -0.03 0.02 26.29
C ASN A 230 0.72 0.04 27.64
N LEU A 231 2.04 0.24 27.58
CA LEU A 231 2.89 0.37 28.77
C LEU A 231 2.34 1.50 29.67
N GLY A 232 2.17 1.19 30.96
CA GLY A 232 1.63 2.14 31.94
C GLY A 232 0.10 2.22 32.01
N ASN A 233 -0.65 1.53 31.15
CA ASN A 233 -2.10 1.41 31.31
C ASN A 233 -2.63 0.02 30.91
N PRO A 234 -2.46 -1.00 31.77
CA PRO A 234 -2.85 -2.38 31.46
C PRO A 234 -4.35 -2.59 31.19
N LYS A 235 -5.20 -1.65 31.60
CA LYS A 235 -6.64 -1.72 31.32
C LYS A 235 -6.93 -1.67 29.82
N LEU A 236 -6.10 -0.97 29.04
CA LEU A 236 -6.27 -0.82 27.60
C LEU A 236 -6.07 -2.14 26.85
N TYR A 237 -5.31 -3.10 27.39
CA TYR A 237 -5.10 -4.39 26.73
C TYR A 237 -6.41 -5.13 26.42
N LYS A 238 -7.47 -4.90 27.20
CA LYS A 238 -8.79 -5.52 27.01
C LYS A 238 -9.75 -4.70 26.12
N GLU A 239 -9.34 -3.52 25.66
CA GLU A 239 -10.14 -2.66 24.79
C GLU A 239 -9.93 -3.02 23.32
N LYS A 240 -10.96 -2.86 22.49
CA LYS A 240 -10.82 -3.02 21.04
C LYS A 240 -9.77 -2.05 20.52
N SER A 241 -8.90 -2.51 19.63
CA SER A 241 -7.83 -1.69 19.06
C SER A 241 -8.25 -1.04 17.75
N VAL A 242 -8.52 -1.86 16.74
CA VAL A 242 -8.67 -1.45 15.35
C VAL A 242 -9.74 -2.27 14.65
N TRP A 243 -10.35 -1.69 13.63
CA TRP A 243 -11.16 -2.41 12.64
C TRP A 243 -10.54 -2.29 11.25
N PHE A 244 -10.74 -3.32 10.42
CA PHE A 244 -10.36 -3.38 9.01
C PHE A 244 -11.57 -3.69 8.15
N LYS A 245 -11.60 -3.16 6.93
CA LYS A 245 -12.68 -3.35 5.97
C LYS A 245 -12.16 -3.28 4.53
N ASP A 246 -12.84 -3.97 3.62
CA ASP A 246 -12.60 -3.92 2.18
C ASP A 246 -11.14 -4.24 1.79
N TRP A 247 -10.55 -5.27 2.43
CA TRP A 247 -9.19 -5.69 2.11
C TRP A 247 -9.14 -6.23 0.68
N ASN A 248 -8.34 -5.58 -0.16
CA ASN A 248 -8.15 -5.90 -1.56
C ASN A 248 -6.67 -6.11 -1.87
N VAL A 249 -6.38 -7.13 -2.67
CA VAL A 249 -5.02 -7.48 -3.09
C VAL A 249 -5.05 -7.78 -4.58
N ARG A 250 -4.13 -7.19 -5.34
CA ARG A 250 -3.97 -7.41 -6.78
C ARG A 250 -2.51 -7.26 -7.18
N GLY A 251 -2.15 -7.76 -8.36
CA GLY A 251 -0.80 -7.66 -8.90
C GLY A 251 -0.21 -9.00 -9.30
N SER A 252 0.76 -8.98 -10.20
CA SER A 252 1.34 -10.18 -10.82
C SER A 252 2.26 -10.97 -9.88
N LYS A 253 2.68 -10.37 -8.76
CA LYS A 253 3.48 -11.07 -7.73
C LYS A 253 2.63 -11.98 -6.83
N VAL A 254 1.31 -11.81 -6.84
CA VAL A 254 0.37 -12.52 -5.97
C VAL A 254 -0.02 -13.86 -6.59
N ILE A 255 0.17 -14.93 -5.84
CA ILE A 255 -0.26 -16.27 -6.24
C ILE A 255 -1.26 -16.83 -5.23
N LYS A 256 -2.08 -17.79 -5.67
CA LYS A 256 -2.86 -18.59 -4.73
C LYS A 256 -1.91 -19.44 -3.89
N SER A 257 -2.10 -19.45 -2.59
CA SER A 257 -1.33 -20.32 -1.69
C SER A 257 -1.72 -21.78 -1.94
N PRO A 258 -0.78 -22.73 -1.92
CA PRO A 258 -1.09 -24.15 -1.96
C PRO A 258 -2.07 -24.49 -0.83
N ASN A 259 -3.10 -25.29 -1.12
CA ASN A 259 -4.03 -25.75 -0.10
C ASN A 259 -3.22 -26.49 1.00
N ASN A 260 -3.23 -25.97 2.22
CA ASN A 260 -2.48 -26.48 3.38
C ASN A 260 -2.90 -27.90 3.86
N LEU A 261 -3.59 -28.70 3.04
CA LEU A 261 -3.89 -30.10 3.37
C LEU A 261 -2.61 -30.95 3.37
N GLU A 262 -1.58 -30.58 2.61
CA GLU A 262 -0.33 -31.34 2.58
C GLU A 262 0.55 -31.07 3.81
N GLN A 263 0.61 -29.84 4.33
CA GLN A 263 1.41 -29.52 5.53
C GLN A 263 0.83 -30.09 6.83
N GLN A 264 -0.49 -30.34 6.91
CA GLN A 264 -1.06 -31.04 8.07
C GLN A 264 -0.74 -32.54 8.10
N ASN A 265 -0.41 -33.14 6.96
CA ASN A 265 -0.06 -34.56 6.88
C ASN A 265 1.41 -34.82 7.24
N GLU A 266 2.31 -33.85 7.07
CA GLU A 266 3.69 -33.94 7.58
C GLU A 266 3.76 -33.85 9.11
N ILE A 267 2.86 -33.06 9.74
CA ILE A 267 2.75 -32.96 11.21
C ILE A 267 2.26 -34.27 11.85
N LYS A 268 1.61 -35.15 11.08
CA LYS A 268 1.16 -36.47 11.56
C LYS A 268 2.17 -37.59 11.30
N ARG A 269 3.28 -37.31 10.61
CA ARG A 269 4.27 -38.33 10.21
C ARG A 269 5.65 -38.15 10.87
N ASN A 270 5.85 -37.10 11.65
CA ASN A 270 7.02 -36.88 12.50
C ASN A 270 6.61 -36.83 13.96
#